data_AF-A0A401M307-F1
#
_entry.id   AF-A0A401M307-F1
#
_cell.length_a   1.000
_cell.length_b   1.000
_cell.length_c   1.000
_cell.angle_alpha   90.00
_cell.angle_beta   90.00
_cell.angle_gamma   90.00
#
_symmetry.space_group_name_H-M   'P 1'
#
loop_
_entity.id
_entity.type
_entity.pdbx_description
1 polymer ?
#
loop_
_entity_poly.entity_id
_entity_poly.type
_entity_poly.pdbx_seq_one_letter_code
_entity_poly.pdbx_strand_id
1 'polypeptide(L)'
;MSGSALRLLSTRLRQHRRAIGSRWRRLSAGRQALLTLAHLRVGHTYAQLAAGFGVGITTAYRYVTEAVELLADLAPTLTDAIRAAST
;
A
#
# COMPACT_ATOMS: atom_id res chain seq x y z
N MET A 1 6.93 11.37 6.93
CA MET A 1 6.02 10.22 6.77
C MET A 1 5.75 9.60 8.14
N SER A 2 4.53 9.15 8.43
CA SER A 2 4.25 8.50 9.72
C SER A 2 4.88 7.10 9.78
N GLY A 3 5.72 6.85 10.78
CA GLY A 3 6.35 5.55 10.99
C GLY A 3 5.35 4.44 11.33
N SER A 4 4.21 4.76 11.96
CA SER A 4 3.17 3.79 12.29
C SER A 4 2.43 3.30 11.05
N ALA A 5 2.09 4.19 10.11
CA ALA A 5 1.45 3.83 8.84
C ALA A 5 2.33 2.90 8.01
N LEU A 6 3.64 3.20 7.94
CA LEU A 6 4.60 2.36 7.24
C LEU A 6 4.67 0.95 7.86
N ARG A 7 4.76 0.86 9.20
CA ARG A 7 4.80 -0.43 9.90
C ARG A 7 3.51 -1.24 9.69
N LEU A 8 2.35 -0.60 9.83
CA LEU A 8 1.05 -1.24 9.62
C LEU A 8 0.97 -1.85 8.22
N LEU A 9 1.18 -1.05 7.18
CA LEU A 9 1.06 -1.51 5.80
C LEU A 9 2.12 -2.56 5.45
N SER A 10 3.35 -2.42 5.96
CA SER A 10 4.42 -3.42 5.79
C SER A 10 4.02 -4.79 6.37
N THR A 11 3.37 -4.80 7.54
CA THR A 11 2.90 -6.03 8.18
C THR A 11 1.77 -6.66 7.39
N ARG A 12 0.79 -5.87 6.93
CA ARG A 12 -0.34 -6.38 6.13
C ARG A 12 0.11 -6.96 4.80
N LEU A 13 1.01 -6.27 4.08
CA LEU A 13 1.61 -6.80 2.86
C LEU A 13 2.38 -8.10 3.09
N ARG A 14 3.09 -8.22 4.22
CA ARG A 14 3.82 -9.45 4.56
C ARG A 14 2.87 -10.61 4.83
N GLN A 15 1.79 -10.37 5.55
CA GLN A 15 0.75 -11.37 5.84
C GLN A 15 0.05 -11.80 4.54
N HIS A 16 -0.41 -10.84 3.74
CA HIS A 16 -1.05 -11.11 2.45
C HIS A 16 -0.15 -11.93 1.51
N ARG A 17 1.10 -11.50 1.31
CA ARG A 17 2.06 -12.22 0.44
C ARG A 17 2.32 -13.66 0.91
N ARG A 18 2.31 -13.92 2.22
CA ARG A 18 2.44 -15.28 2.78
C ARG A 18 1.19 -16.10 2.47
N ALA A 19 0.01 -15.53 2.66
CA ALA A 19 -1.27 -16.21 2.38
C ALA A 19 -1.39 -16.62 0.91
N ILE A 20 -0.98 -15.77 -0.03
CA ILE A 20 -1.05 -16.05 -1.46
C ILE A 20 0.17 -16.78 -2.04
N GLY A 21 1.16 -17.16 -1.21
CA GLY A 21 2.36 -17.87 -1.67
C GLY A 21 3.27 -17.07 -2.63
N SER A 22 3.31 -15.74 -2.51
CA SER A 22 4.06 -14.87 -3.42
C SER A 22 5.59 -14.98 -3.20
N ARG A 23 6.24 -15.97 -3.84
CA ARG A 23 7.68 -16.27 -3.67
C ARG A 23 8.64 -15.21 -4.25
N TRP A 24 8.24 -14.44 -5.26
CA TRP A 24 9.16 -13.54 -5.98
C TRP A 24 8.58 -12.15 -6.21
N ARG A 25 9.10 -11.15 -5.48
CA ARG A 25 8.78 -9.73 -5.68
C ARG A 25 10.05 -8.89 -5.57
N ARG A 26 10.20 -7.95 -6.50
CA ARG A 26 11.38 -7.07 -6.58
C ARG A 26 11.52 -6.14 -5.37
N LEU A 27 10.41 -5.71 -4.77
CA LEU A 27 10.43 -4.91 -3.54
C LEU A 27 10.04 -5.76 -2.33
N SER A 28 10.75 -5.54 -1.22
CA SER A 28 10.33 -6.01 0.10
C SER A 28 8.97 -5.40 0.48
N ALA A 29 8.23 -6.03 1.39
CA ALA A 29 6.95 -5.49 1.86
C ALA A 29 7.08 -4.06 2.41
N GLY A 30 8.20 -3.73 3.07
CA GLY A 30 8.47 -2.38 3.55
C GLY A 30 8.73 -1.37 2.44
N ARG A 31 9.48 -1.75 1.40
CA ARG A 31 9.70 -0.87 0.23
C ARG A 31 8.43 -0.68 -0.60
N GLN A 32 7.59 -1.72 -0.73
CA GLN A 32 6.26 -1.57 -1.33
C GLN A 32 5.38 -0.62 -0.50
N ALA A 33 5.33 -0.79 0.82
CA ALA A 33 4.57 0.10 1.69
C ALA A 33 5.03 1.56 1.56
N LEU A 34 6.35 1.81 1.51
CA LEU A 34 6.89 3.14 1.31
C LEU A 34 6.50 3.71 -0.07
N LEU A 35 6.61 2.91 -1.13
CA LEU A 35 6.18 3.28 -2.49
C LEU A 35 4.70 3.69 -2.52
N THR A 36 3.82 2.88 -1.91
CA THR A 36 2.39 3.17 -1.84
C THR A 36 2.10 4.44 -1.05
N LEU A 37 2.74 4.62 0.11
CA LEU A 37 2.49 5.83 0.90
C LEU A 37 3.04 7.08 0.22
N ALA A 38 4.10 6.98 -0.59
CA ALA A 38 4.58 8.08 -1.41
C ALA A 38 3.56 8.46 -2.50
N HIS A 39 2.86 7.48 -3.08
CA HIS A 39 1.72 7.75 -3.97
C HIS A 39 0.57 8.44 -3.22
N LEU A 40 0.10 7.84 -2.13
CA LEU A 40 -1.12 8.30 -1.43
C LEU A 40 -0.93 9.63 -0.70
N ARG A 41 0.26 9.91 -0.17
CA ARG A 41 0.49 11.10 0.66
C ARG A 41 1.10 12.27 -0.10
N VAL A 42 1.97 11.99 -1.07
CA VAL A 42 2.72 13.03 -1.80
C VAL A 42 2.20 13.18 -3.23
N GLY A 43 1.41 12.22 -3.73
CA GLY A 43 0.87 12.27 -5.09
C GLY A 43 1.90 11.91 -6.17
N HIS A 44 3.00 11.23 -5.82
CA HIS A 44 3.99 10.80 -6.82
C HIS A 44 3.34 9.92 -7.90
N THR A 45 3.63 10.23 -9.17
CA THR A 45 3.14 9.45 -10.31
C THR A 45 3.80 8.07 -10.35
N TYR A 46 3.19 7.10 -11.03
CA TYR A 46 3.80 5.78 -11.22
C TYR A 46 5.18 5.84 -11.90
N ALA A 47 5.41 6.82 -12.78
CA ALA A 47 6.71 7.03 -13.41
C ALA A 47 7.77 7.49 -12.39
N GLN A 48 7.44 8.45 -11.53
CA GLN A 48 8.35 8.91 -10.46
C GLN A 48 8.66 7.78 -9.46
N LEU A 49 7.65 6.98 -9.10
CA LEU A 49 7.82 5.82 -8.21
C LEU A 49 8.68 4.73 -8.87
N ALA A 50 8.44 4.44 -10.14
CA ALA A 50 9.21 3.47 -10.91
C ALA A 50 10.70 3.84 -10.93
N ALA A 51 11.01 5.08 -11.26
CA ALA A 51 12.37 5.61 -11.25
C ALA A 51 12.99 5.54 -9.84
N GLY A 52 12.31 6.06 -8.82
CA GLY A 52 12.86 6.13 -7.45
C GLY A 52 13.03 4.79 -6.74
N PHE A 53 12.23 3.78 -7.10
CA PHE A 53 12.31 2.44 -6.50
C PHE A 53 13.04 1.42 -7.38
N GLY A 54 13.46 1.82 -8.59
CA GLY A 54 14.14 0.97 -9.55
C GLY A 54 13.27 -0.19 -10.01
N VAL A 55 12.00 0.05 -10.34
CA VAL A 55 11.04 -0.94 -10.85
C VAL A 55 10.38 -0.41 -12.13
N GLY A 56 9.74 -1.28 -12.93
CA GLY A 56 8.95 -0.83 -14.07
C GLY A 56 7.65 -0.12 -13.65
N ILE A 57 7.12 0.78 -14.48
CA ILE A 57 5.87 1.53 -14.24
C ILE A 57 4.70 0.59 -13.91
N THR A 58 4.52 -0.49 -14.69
CA THR A 58 3.50 -1.51 -14.44
C THR A 58 3.67 -2.20 -13.08
N THR A 59 4.91 -2.37 -12.62
CA THR A 59 5.17 -2.92 -11.28
C THR A 59 4.85 -1.92 -10.18
N ALA A 60 5.16 -0.63 -10.38
CA ALA A 60 4.74 0.42 -9.45
C ALA A 60 3.21 0.49 -9.34
N TYR A 61 2.49 0.48 -10.47
CA TYR A 61 1.03 0.40 -10.52
C TYR A 61 0.50 -0.80 -9.73
N ARG A 62 0.97 -2.01 -10.05
CA ARG A 62 0.54 -3.24 -9.37
C ARG A 62 0.79 -3.19 -7.85
N TYR A 63 1.91 -2.62 -7.43
CA TYR A 63 2.24 -2.49 -6.01
C TYR A 63 1.38 -1.45 -5.27
N VAL A 64 1.00 -0.35 -5.94
CA VAL A 64 0.07 0.61 -5.37
C VAL A 64 -1.32 -0.02 -5.26
N THR A 65 -1.84 -0.60 -6.35
CA THR A 65 -3.19 -1.18 -6.37
C THR A 65 -3.35 -2.27 -5.32
N GLU A 66 -2.43 -3.24 -5.24
CA GLU A 66 -2.47 -4.31 -4.22
C GLU A 66 -2.48 -3.73 -2.79
N ALA A 67 -1.69 -2.69 -2.53
CA ALA A 67 -1.64 -2.10 -1.21
C ALA A 67 -2.90 -1.26 -0.90
N VAL A 68 -3.52 -0.63 -1.90
CA VAL A 68 -4.78 0.09 -1.77
C VAL A 68 -5.93 -0.89 -1.48
N GLU A 69 -5.99 -2.03 -2.17
CA GLU A 69 -6.97 -3.09 -1.89
C GLU A 69 -6.85 -3.58 -0.44
N LEU A 70 -5.65 -3.87 0.04
CA LEU A 70 -5.43 -4.26 1.44
C LEU A 70 -5.77 -3.18 2.45
N LEU A 71 -5.74 -1.89 2.07
CA LEU A 71 -6.19 -0.80 2.93
C LEU A 71 -7.71 -0.65 2.89
N ALA A 72 -8.33 -0.85 1.72
CA ALA A 72 -9.77 -0.81 1.55
C ALA A 72 -10.47 -1.90 2.37
N ASP A 73 -9.89 -3.10 2.45
CA ASP A 73 -10.38 -4.21 3.29
C ASP A 73 -10.42 -3.86 4.80
N LEU A 74 -9.70 -2.82 5.21
CA LEU A 74 -9.63 -2.35 6.60
C LEU A 74 -10.43 -1.09 6.85
N ALA A 75 -10.91 -0.46 5.78
CA ALA A 75 -11.65 0.77 5.88
C ALA A 75 -12.99 0.47 6.55
N PRO A 76 -13.47 1.36 7.44
CA PRO A 76 -14.83 1.27 7.93
C PRO A 76 -15.81 1.30 6.76
N THR A 77 -16.91 0.57 6.88
CA THR A 77 -17.98 0.66 5.89
C THR A 77 -18.57 2.07 5.86
N LEU A 78 -19.30 2.40 4.80
CA LEU A 78 -20.01 3.69 4.74
C LEU A 78 -20.94 3.88 5.95
N THR A 79 -21.63 2.82 6.38
CA THR A 79 -22.50 2.85 7.56
C THR A 79 -21.71 3.12 8.84
N ASP A 80 -20.55 2.49 9.02
CA ASP A 80 -19.69 2.73 10.19
C ASP A 80 -19.14 4.15 10.19
N ALA A 81 -18.78 4.67 9.02
CA ALA A 81 -18.31 6.04 8.86
C ALA A 81 -19.42 7.06 9.18
N ILE A 82 -20.66 6.83 8.69
CA ILE A 82 -21.83 7.68 9.01
C ILE A 82 -22.09 7.66 10.51
N ARG A 83 -22.05 6.46 11.14
CA ARG A 83 -22.24 6.34 12.60
C ARG A 83 -21.20 7.13 13.37
N ALA A 84 -19.91 6.99 13.01
CA ALA A 84 -18.82 7.71 13.67
C ALA A 84 -18.88 9.23 13.49
N ALA A 85 -19.43 9.71 12.36
CA ALA A 85 -19.63 11.14 12.11
C ALA A 85 -20.89 11.72 12.80
N SER A 86 -21.78 10.85 13.28
CA SER A 86 -23.03 11.26 13.96
C SER A 86 -22.87 11.37 15.49
N THR A 87 -21.69 11.03 16.02
CA THR A 87 -21.28 11.19 17.43
C THR A 87 -20.31 12.35 17.58
#